data_AF-A0A7K5G067-F1
#
_entry.id   AF-A0A7K5G067-F1
#
_cell.length_a   1.000
_cell.length_b   1.000
_cell.length_c   1.000
_cell.angle_alpha   90.00
_cell.angle_beta   90.00
_cell.angle_gamma   90.00
#
_symmetry.space_group_name_H-M   'P 1'
#
loop_
_entity.id
_entity.type
_entity.pdbx_description
1 polymer ?
#
loop_
_entity_poly.entity_id
_entity_poly.type
_entity_poly.pdbx_seq_one_letter_code
_entity_poly.pdbx_strand_id
1 'polypeptide(L)' 'MDRNSYYGGESASITPLEDLYKRFNLPGTPPESMGRGRDWNVDLIPKFLMANGK' A
#
# COMPACT_ATOMS: atom_id res chain seq x y z
N MET A 1 9.49 16.84 11.18
CA MET A 1 8.68 15.74 11.78
C MET A 1 7.49 15.52 10.88
N ASP A 2 7.15 14.27 10.56
CA ASP A 2 5.98 13.94 9.74
C ASP A 2 4.69 14.08 10.58
N ARG A 3 3.62 14.58 9.98
CA ARG A 3 2.30 14.72 10.63
C ARG A 3 1.49 13.42 10.59
N ASN A 4 1.84 12.52 9.67
CA ASN A 4 1.15 11.26 9.48
C ASN A 4 1.62 10.25 10.54
N SER A 5 0.73 9.34 10.94
CA SER A 5 1.06 8.21 11.81
C SER A 5 1.80 7.07 11.09
N TYR A 6 2.15 7.26 9.82
CA TYR A 6 2.78 6.29 8.92
C TYR A 6 3.87 6.96 8.08
N TYR A 7 4.79 6.15 7.55
CA TYR A 7 5.88 6.63 6.69
C TYR A 7 5.48 6.64 5.20
N GLY A 8 6.19 7.46 4.42
CA GLY A 8 6.12 7.49 2.96
C GLY A 8 5.16 8.53 2.38
N GLY A 9 4.31 9.17 3.18
CA GLY A 9 3.43 10.24 2.73
C GLY A 9 2.60 9.85 1.49
N GLU A 10 2.70 10.64 0.42
CA GLU A 10 2.01 10.35 -0.85
C GLU A 10 2.53 9.09 -1.56
N SER A 11 3.77 8.67 -1.29
CA SER A 11 4.38 7.45 -1.82
C SER A 11 4.44 6.33 -0.78
N ALA A 12 3.55 6.32 0.21
CA ALA A 12 3.50 5.25 1.20
C ALA A 12 3.12 3.90 0.57
N SER A 13 3.61 2.82 1.18
CA SER A 13 3.13 1.46 0.95
C SER A 13 2.09 1.11 2.01
N ILE A 14 0.92 0.63 1.59
CA ILE A 14 -0.20 0.28 2.49
C ILE A 14 -0.17 -1.22 2.80
N THR A 15 -0.31 -1.54 4.08
CA THR A 15 -0.48 -2.91 4.59
C THR A 15 -1.27 -2.85 5.91
N PRO A 16 -2.16 -3.81 6.20
CA PRO A 16 -2.56 -4.95 5.38
C PRO A 16 -3.57 -4.57 4.28
N LEU A 17 -3.94 -5.53 3.43
CA LEU A 17 -4.85 -5.32 2.28
C LEU A 17 -6.21 -4.69 2.67
N GLU A 18 -6.70 -4.95 3.88
CA GLU A 18 -7.92 -4.36 4.42
C GLU A 18 -7.83 -2.83 4.54
N ASP A 19 -6.65 -2.29 4.86
CA ASP A 19 -6.44 -0.84 4.96
C ASP A 19 -6.37 -0.17 3.58
N LEU A 20 -5.94 -0.90 2.56
CA LEU A 20 -6.06 -0.46 1.17
C LEU A 20 -7.53 -0.33 0.76
N TYR A 21 -8.36 -1.31 1.11
CA TYR A 21 -9.80 -1.27 0.83
C TYR A 21 -10.47 -0.07 1.50
N LYS A 22 -10.18 0.17 2.79
CA LYS A 22 -10.68 1.35 3.53
C LYS A 22 -10.24 2.64 2.86
N ARG A 23 -8.97 2.77 2.47
CA ARG A 23 -8.43 4.00 1.87
C ARG A 23 -9.15 4.39 0.58
N PHE A 24 -9.48 3.41 -0.26
CA PHE A 24 -10.18 3.64 -1.53
C PHE A 24 -11.70 3.53 -1.43
N ASN A 25 -12.25 3.42 -0.21
CA ASN A 25 -13.68 3.22 0.05
C ASN A 25 -14.28 2.06 -0.77
N LEU A 26 -13.51 0.97 -0.92
CA LEU A 26 -13.98 -0.21 -1.62
C LEU A 26 -15.03 -0.93 -0.77
N PRO A 27 -16.12 -1.40 -1.37
CA PRO A 27 -17.15 -2.12 -0.63
C PRO A 27 -16.62 -3.48 -0.14
N GLY A 28 -16.99 -3.84 1.09
CA GLY A 28 -16.67 -5.13 1.69
C GLY A 28 -15.23 -5.28 2.16
N THR A 29 -14.84 -6.52 2.41
CA THR A 29 -13.46 -6.93 2.74
C THR A 29 -12.78 -7.55 1.52
N PRO A 30 -11.45 -7.62 1.49
CA PRO A 30 -10.75 -8.38 0.46
C PRO A 30 -11.27 -9.83 0.39
N PRO A 31 -11.49 -10.38 -0.81
CA PRO A 31 -11.97 -11.75 -0.98
C PRO A 31 -10.91 -12.76 -0.51
N GLU A 32 -11.34 -13.94 -0.04
CA GLU A 32 -10.44 -14.99 0.45
C GLU A 32 -9.40 -15.45 -0.59
N SER A 33 -9.71 -15.34 -1.88
CA SER A 33 -8.80 -15.66 -2.98
C SER A 33 -7.54 -14.77 -3.02
N MET A 34 -7.55 -13.60 -2.36
CA MET A 34 -6.38 -12.72 -2.23
C MET A 34 -5.46 -13.13 -1.06
N GLY A 35 -5.80 -14.19 -0.31
CA GLY A 35 -4.94 -14.73 0.73
C GLY A 35 -4.89 -13.85 1.99
N ARG A 36 -3.76 -13.89 2.71
CA ARG A 36 -3.61 -13.17 3.98
C ARG A 36 -3.27 -11.71 3.70
N GLY A 37 -4.07 -10.78 4.22
CA GLY A 37 -3.89 -9.34 3.98
C GLY A 37 -2.50 -8.79 4.34
N ARG A 38 -1.83 -9.36 5.36
CA ARG A 38 -0.47 -8.97 5.78
C ARG A 38 0.64 -9.31 4.78
N ASP A 39 0.37 -10.21 3.84
CA ASP A 39 1.35 -10.60 2.81
C ASP A 39 1.37 -9.56 1.67
N TRP A 40 0.47 -8.58 1.70
CA TRP A 40 0.38 -7.47 0.74
C TRP A 40 1.09 -6.22 1.25
N ASN A 41 1.92 -5.62 0.41
CA ASN A 41 2.47 -4.28 0.56
C ASN A 41 2.24 -3.52 -0.75
N VAL A 42 1.27 -2.60 -0.76
CA VAL A 42 0.83 -1.94 -2.00
C VAL A 42 1.29 -0.49 -2.01
N ASP A 43 2.21 -0.16 -2.89
CA ASP A 43 2.69 1.20 -3.11
C ASP A 43 1.58 2.08 -3.71
N LEU A 44 1.35 3.25 -3.12
CA LEU A 44 0.43 4.25 -3.69
C LEU A 44 0.95 4.83 -5.01
N ILE A 45 2.28 4.91 -5.16
CA ILE A 45 2.96 5.39 -6.37
C ILE A 45 4.12 4.44 -6.67
N PRO A 46 3.87 3.28 -7.33
CA PRO A 46 4.92 2.32 -7.64
C PRO A 46 5.90 2.92 -8.66
N LYS A 47 7.19 2.83 -8.36
CA LYS A 47 8.28 3.28 -9.25
C LYS A 47 9.40 2.25 -9.23
N PHE A 48 9.94 1.94 -10.40
CA PHE A 48 11.16 1.15 -10.49
C PHE A 48 12.39 2.05 -10.44
N LEU A 49 13.46 1.53 -9.84
CA LEU A 49 14.78 2.14 -9.90
C LEU A 49 15.49 1.64 -11.16
N MET A 50 16.00 2.56 -11.97
CA MET A 50 16.83 2.20 -13.11
C MET A 50 18.16 1.63 -12.61
N ALA A 51 18.50 0.41 -13.02
CA ALA A 51 19.68 -0.31 -12.52
C ALA A 51 21.02 0.43 -12.76
N ASN A 52 21.08 1.31 -13.76
CA ASN A 52 22.24 2.15 -14.06
C ASN A 52 21.79 3.62 -14.18
N GLY A 53 21.31 4.20 -13.07
CA GLY A 53 20.80 5.57 -12.98
C GLY A 53 21.87 6.67 -13.13
N LYS A 54 22.74 6.55 -14.12
CA LYS A 54 23.60 7.63 -14.61
C LYS A 54 22.80 8.69 -15.35
#